data_AF-A0A3B8MIL6-F1
#
_entry.id   AF-A0A3B8MIL6-F1
#
_cell.length_a   1.000
_cell.length_b   1.000
_cell.length_c   1.000
_cell.angle_alpha   90.00
_cell.angle_beta   90.00
_cell.angle_gamma   90.00
#
_symmetry.space_group_name_H-M   'P 1'
#
loop_
_entity.id
_entity.type
_entity.pdbx_description
1 polymer ?
#
loop_
_entity_poly.entity_id
_entity_poly.type
_entity_poly.pdbx_seq_one_letter_code
_entity_poly.pdbx_strand_id
1 'polypeptide(L)'
;MAARNTIREIIEGADASVSKDPAFEELLKHVDALTEENARLEKRLKASQAQLVQSGKMAAVGQLAAGVAHEVNNPLQIILSRVQLLMLRHQEQDGLVKDLRLIESNVKRISRIIRSLLDFARHN
;
A
#
# COMPACT_ATOMS: atom_id res chain seq x y z
N MET A 1 -26.25 16.93 -7.66
CA MET A 1 -26.86 18.24 -7.34
C MET A 1 -27.22 19.05 -8.58
N ALA A 2 -26.33 19.22 -9.58
CA ALA A 2 -26.62 19.98 -10.79
C ALA A 2 -27.84 19.46 -11.59
N ALA A 3 -27.89 18.16 -11.90
CA ALA A 3 -29.01 17.57 -12.65
C ALA A 3 -30.39 17.74 -11.97
N ARG A 4 -30.44 17.62 -10.64
CA ARG A 4 -31.68 17.81 -9.85
C ARG A 4 -32.16 19.26 -9.89
N ASN A 5 -31.23 20.21 -9.79
CA ASN A 5 -31.57 21.63 -9.84
C ASN A 5 -32.02 22.03 -11.26
N THR A 6 -31.38 21.49 -12.31
CA THR A 6 -31.80 21.71 -13.69
C THR A 6 -33.19 21.13 -13.95
N ILE A 7 -33.49 19.93 -13.45
CA ILE A 7 -34.83 19.33 -13.57
C ILE A 7 -35.86 20.17 -12.79
N ARG A 8 -35.54 20.65 -11.59
CA ARG A 8 -36.40 21.53 -10.79
C ARG A 8 -36.65 22.90 -11.46
N GLU A 9 -35.63 23.51 -12.05
CA GLU A 9 -35.75 24.78 -12.79
C GLU A 9 -36.62 24.63 -14.04
N ILE A 10 -36.53 23.49 -14.75
CA ILE A 10 -37.42 23.17 -15.87
C ILE A 10 -38.88 22.99 -15.38
N ILE A 11 -39.09 22.49 -14.16
CA ILE A 11 -40.40 22.26 -13.53
C ILE A 11 -41.05 23.57 -13.05
N GLU A 12 -40.29 24.49 -12.47
CA GLU A 12 -40.82 25.80 -12.03
C GLU A 12 -41.27 26.66 -13.22
N GLY A 13 -40.77 26.38 -14.43
CA GLY A 13 -41.23 26.96 -15.69
C GLY A 13 -42.38 26.20 -16.38
N ALA A 14 -42.82 25.05 -15.86
CA ALA A 14 -43.88 24.23 -16.44
C ALA A 14 -45.23 24.41 -15.70
N ASP A 15 -46.35 24.06 -16.34
CA ASP A 15 -47.71 24.21 -15.80
C ASP A 15 -47.86 23.52 -14.42
N ALA A 16 -48.46 24.22 -13.45
CA ALA A 16 -48.57 23.80 -12.05
C ALA A 16 -49.38 22.50 -11.86
N SER A 17 -50.14 22.10 -12.89
CA SER A 17 -50.86 20.82 -12.96
C SER A 17 -49.94 19.60 -13.07
N VAL A 18 -48.82 19.73 -13.80
CA VAL A 18 -47.83 18.66 -14.04
C VAL A 18 -46.99 18.38 -12.79
N SER A 19 -46.70 19.42 -12.00
CA SER A 19 -45.93 19.31 -10.75
C SER A 19 -46.64 18.50 -9.65
N LYS A 20 -47.94 18.19 -9.78
CA LYS A 20 -48.73 17.44 -8.78
C LYS A 20 -49.12 16.03 -9.23
N ASP A 21 -48.62 15.57 -10.37
CA ASP A 21 -48.88 14.22 -10.87
C ASP A 21 -48.14 13.17 -10.00
N PRO A 22 -48.84 12.18 -9.40
CA PRO A 22 -48.21 11.14 -8.59
C PRO A 22 -47.13 10.34 -9.33
N ALA A 23 -47.31 10.08 -10.63
CA ALA A 23 -46.32 9.38 -11.45
C ALA A 23 -45.03 10.21 -11.60
N PHE A 24 -45.17 11.54 -11.59
CA PHE A 24 -44.04 12.46 -11.66
C PHE A 24 -43.29 12.57 -10.33
N GLU A 25 -44.00 12.61 -9.20
CA GLU A 25 -43.36 12.53 -7.88
C GLU A 25 -42.58 11.22 -7.69
N GLU A 26 -43.10 10.11 -8.20
CA GLU A 26 -42.42 8.82 -8.19
C GLU A 26 -41.16 8.82 -9.07
N LEU A 27 -41.21 9.44 -10.25
CA LEU A 27 -40.03 9.63 -11.11
C LEU A 27 -38.94 10.44 -10.41
N LEU A 28 -39.29 11.55 -9.74
CA LEU A 28 -38.33 12.37 -9.01
C LEU A 28 -37.65 11.59 -7.87
N LYS A 29 -38.42 10.77 -7.13
CA LYS A 29 -37.87 9.88 -6.10
C LYS A 29 -36.87 8.88 -6.69
N HIS A 30 -37.18 8.30 -7.85
CA HIS A 30 -36.26 7.38 -8.53
C HIS A 30 -35.00 8.09 -9.03
N VAL A 31 -35.12 9.30 -9.58
CA VAL A 31 -33.96 10.12 -10.00
C VAL A 31 -33.06 10.48 -8.81
N ASP A 32 -33.65 10.84 -7.67
CA ASP A 32 -32.90 11.11 -6.44
C ASP A 32 -32.19 9.85 -5.94
N ALA A 33 -32.87 8.70 -5.92
CA ALA A 33 -32.28 7.42 -5.53
C ALA A 33 -31.11 7.01 -6.45
N LEU A 34 -31.27 7.13 -7.76
CA LEU A 34 -30.21 6.85 -8.74
C LEU A 34 -29.03 7.82 -8.61
N THR A 35 -29.30 9.09 -8.33
CA THR A 35 -28.25 10.10 -8.12
C THR A 35 -27.44 9.78 -6.87
N GLU A 36 -28.11 9.38 -5.78
CA GLU A 36 -27.44 8.93 -4.56
C GLU A 36 -26.64 7.66 -4.78
N GLU A 37 -27.20 6.69 -5.50
CA GLU A 37 -26.52 5.43 -5.82
C GLU A 37 -25.26 5.69 -6.67
N ASN A 38 -25.34 6.50 -7.71
CA ASN A 38 -24.19 6.87 -8.53
C ASN A 38 -23.11 7.55 -7.68
N ALA A 39 -23.46 8.49 -6.80
CA ALA A 39 -22.50 9.14 -5.91
C ALA A 39 -21.83 8.13 -4.96
N ARG A 40 -22.57 7.13 -4.46
CA ARG A 40 -22.01 6.04 -3.64
C ARG A 40 -21.06 5.15 -4.44
N LEU A 41 -21.43 4.79 -5.67
CA LEU A 41 -20.59 3.99 -6.57
C LEU A 41 -19.30 4.73 -6.93
N GLU A 42 -19.37 6.01 -7.26
CA GLU A 42 -18.19 6.85 -7.52
C GLU A 42 -17.25 6.89 -6.32
N LYS A 43 -17.78 7.03 -5.10
CA LYS A 43 -16.98 7.02 -3.87
C LYS A 43 -16.29 5.67 -3.65
N ARG A 44 -17.01 4.56 -3.88
CA ARG A 44 -16.45 3.20 -3.78
C ARG A 44 -15.37 2.96 -4.84
N LEU A 45 -15.59 3.40 -6.08
CA LEU A 45 -14.63 3.30 -7.16
C LEU A 45 -13.34 4.05 -6.83
N LYS A 46 -13.45 5.30 -6.35
CA LYS A 46 -12.29 6.09 -5.92
C LYS A 46 -11.52 5.43 -4.79
N ALA A 47 -12.22 4.88 -3.79
CA ALA A 47 -11.59 4.16 -2.69
C ALA A 47 -10.85 2.90 -3.18
N SER A 48 -11.46 2.11 -4.06
CA SER A 48 -10.84 0.91 -4.64
C SER A 48 -9.63 1.25 -5.53
N GLN A 49 -9.72 2.29 -6.35
CA GLN A 49 -8.59 2.78 -7.13
C GLN A 49 -7.42 3.21 -6.25
N ALA A 50 -7.70 3.92 -5.15
CA ALA A 50 -6.66 4.30 -4.19
C ALA A 50 -5.99 3.06 -3.55
N GLN A 51 -6.76 2.04 -3.21
CA GLN A 51 -6.23 0.76 -2.70
C GLN A 51 -5.37 0.04 -3.75
N LEU A 52 -5.79 0.01 -5.01
CA LEU A 52 -5.01 -0.58 -6.10
C LEU A 52 -3.67 0.15 -6.32
N VAL A 53 -3.69 1.48 -6.30
CA VAL A 53 -2.46 2.29 -6.39
C VAL A 53 -1.53 2.00 -5.21
N GLN A 54 -2.06 1.91 -4.01
CA GLN A 54 -1.27 1.60 -2.82
C GLN A 54 -0.69 0.18 -2.89
N SER A 55 -1.48 -0.80 -3.30
CA SER A 55 -1.04 -2.18 -3.49
C SER A 55 0.06 -2.29 -4.55
N GLY A 56 -0.09 -1.58 -5.68
CA GLY A 56 0.94 -1.51 -6.72
C GLY A 56 2.25 -0.90 -6.22
N LYS A 57 2.19 0.16 -5.39
CA LYS A 57 3.38 0.73 -4.74
C LYS A 57 4.05 -0.27 -3.81
N MET A 58 3.29 -0.97 -2.98
CA MET A 58 3.83 -1.97 -2.06
C MET A 58 4.46 -3.16 -2.80
N ALA A 59 3.84 -3.63 -3.89
CA ALA A 59 4.40 -4.66 -4.73
C ALA A 59 5.76 -4.23 -5.33
N ALA A 60 5.86 -3.00 -5.83
CA ALA A 60 7.12 -2.45 -6.33
C ALA A 60 8.19 -2.35 -5.23
N VAL A 61 7.82 -1.91 -4.02
CA VAL A 61 8.71 -1.89 -2.86
C VAL A 61 9.18 -3.31 -2.51
N GLY A 62 8.29 -4.31 -2.54
CA GLY A 62 8.63 -5.71 -2.28
C GLY A 62 9.60 -6.30 -3.30
N GLN A 63 9.42 -5.97 -4.59
CA GLN A 63 10.35 -6.37 -5.64
C GLN A 63 11.73 -5.74 -5.44
N LEU A 64 11.80 -4.43 -5.17
CA LEU A 64 13.05 -3.73 -4.89
C LEU A 64 13.73 -4.28 -3.64
N ALA A 65 12.98 -4.48 -2.56
CA ALA A 65 13.49 -5.04 -1.31
C ALA A 65 14.05 -6.46 -1.50
N ALA A 66 13.42 -7.29 -2.34
CA ALA A 66 13.93 -8.63 -2.65
C ALA A 66 15.25 -8.58 -3.42
N GLY A 67 15.37 -7.68 -4.42
CA GLY A 67 16.61 -7.47 -5.16
C GLY A 67 17.75 -6.97 -4.26
N VAL A 68 17.48 -5.91 -3.49
CA VAL A 68 18.44 -5.36 -2.51
C VAL A 68 18.82 -6.41 -1.48
N ALA A 69 17.88 -7.21 -0.99
CA ALA A 69 18.17 -8.25 -0.02
C ALA A 69 19.13 -9.30 -0.56
N HIS A 70 18.94 -9.72 -1.81
CA HIS A 70 19.84 -10.68 -2.44
C HIS A 70 21.24 -10.08 -2.65
N GLU A 71 21.32 -8.87 -3.22
CA GLU A 71 22.60 -8.22 -3.51
C GLU A 71 23.40 -7.84 -2.27
N VAL A 72 22.73 -7.47 -1.17
CA VAL A 72 23.39 -7.13 0.09
C VAL A 72 23.74 -8.38 0.91
N ASN A 73 22.89 -9.40 0.93
CA ASN A 73 23.23 -10.63 1.68
C ASN A 73 24.46 -11.33 1.09
N ASN A 74 24.69 -11.26 -0.22
CA ASN A 74 25.84 -11.88 -0.87
C ASN A 74 27.21 -11.45 -0.27
N PRO A 75 27.58 -10.15 -0.27
CA PRO A 75 28.82 -9.70 0.36
C PRO A 75 28.83 -9.91 1.88
N LEU A 76 27.68 -9.80 2.55
CA LEU A 76 27.58 -10.10 3.98
C LEU A 76 27.92 -11.56 4.30
N GLN A 77 27.47 -12.50 3.47
CA GLN A 77 27.80 -13.92 3.61
C GLN A 77 29.32 -14.14 3.47
N ILE A 78 29.94 -13.48 2.49
CA ILE A 78 31.40 -13.55 2.28
C ILE A 78 32.15 -12.99 3.49
N ILE A 79 31.73 -11.84 4.02
CA ILE A 79 32.32 -11.23 5.22
C ILE A 79 32.18 -12.19 6.41
N LEU A 80 30.99 -12.73 6.62
CA LEU A 80 30.71 -13.67 7.71
C LEU A 80 31.60 -14.91 7.63
N SER A 81 31.72 -15.51 6.45
CA SER A 81 32.58 -16.67 6.24
C SER A 81 34.06 -16.35 6.53
N ARG A 82 34.55 -15.18 6.09
CA ARG A 82 35.94 -14.76 6.39
C ARG A 82 36.16 -14.52 7.88
N VAL A 83 35.21 -13.86 8.55
CA VAL A 83 35.26 -13.63 10.00
C VAL A 83 35.32 -14.96 10.74
N GLN A 84 34.45 -15.91 10.40
CA GLN A 84 34.42 -17.24 11.02
C GLN A 84 35.72 -18.02 10.79
N LEU A 85 36.28 -17.98 9.57
CA LEU A 85 37.58 -18.62 9.29
C LEU A 85 38.73 -17.99 10.07
N LEU A 86 38.73 -16.66 10.25
CA LEU A 86 39.75 -15.98 11.05
C LEU A 86 39.64 -16.33 12.54
N MET A 87 38.43 -16.41 13.08
CA MET A 87 38.20 -16.81 14.47
C MET A 87 38.69 -18.23 14.74
N LEU A 88 38.52 -19.17 13.80
CA LEU A 88 39.01 -20.55 13.93
C LEU A 88 40.55 -20.64 14.00
N ARG A 89 41.27 -19.61 13.54
CA ARG A 89 42.75 -19.59 13.48
C ARG A 89 43.40 -18.88 14.68
N HIS A 90 42.62 -18.27 15.56
CA HIS A 90 43.11 -17.49 16.70
C HIS A 90 42.56 -18.02 18.02
N GLN A 91 43.28 -17.80 19.12
CA GLN A 91 42.81 -18.19 20.44
C GLN A 91 41.75 -17.20 20.96
N GLU A 92 40.78 -17.70 21.74
CA GLU A 92 39.66 -16.92 22.29
C GLU A 92 40.07 -15.64 23.06
N GLN A 93 41.28 -15.60 23.62
CA GLN A 93 41.78 -14.48 24.42
C GLN A 93 42.43 -13.37 23.58
N ASP A 94 42.56 -13.57 22.26
CA ASP A 94 43.08 -12.56 21.35
C ASP A 94 42.08 -11.39 21.21
N GLY A 95 42.57 -10.16 21.34
CA GLY A 95 41.78 -8.94 21.12
C GLY A 95 41.11 -8.93 19.74
N LEU A 96 41.78 -9.51 18.73
CA LEU A 96 41.24 -9.66 17.38
C LEU A 96 39.95 -10.50 17.36
N VAL A 97 39.86 -11.56 18.17
CA VAL A 97 38.65 -12.41 18.21
C VAL A 97 37.45 -11.64 18.77
N LYS A 98 37.66 -10.68 19.69
CA LYS A 98 36.59 -9.81 20.18
C LYS A 98 36.06 -8.90 19.07
N ASP A 99 36.94 -8.30 18.29
CA ASP A 99 36.55 -7.44 17.16
C ASP A 99 35.84 -8.25 16.06
N LEU A 100 36.33 -9.45 15.77
CA LEU A 100 35.70 -10.37 14.82
C LEU A 100 34.27 -10.77 15.25
N ARG A 101 34.04 -11.04 16.53
CA ARG A 101 32.69 -11.29 17.08
C ARG A 101 31.76 -10.07 16.93
N LEU A 102 32.30 -8.86 17.11
CA LEU A 102 31.53 -7.63 16.91
C LEU A 102 31.11 -7.48 15.44
N ILE A 103 32.02 -7.77 14.49
CA ILE A 103 31.71 -7.76 13.06
C ILE A 103 30.65 -8.81 12.73
N GLU A 104 30.80 -10.05 13.20
CA GLU A 104 29.80 -11.11 13.01
C GLU A 104 28.41 -10.68 13.51
N SER A 105 28.33 -10.10 14.70
CA SER A 105 27.07 -9.63 15.29
C SER A 105 26.41 -8.54 14.43
N ASN A 106 27.20 -7.58 13.93
CA ASN A 106 26.70 -6.52 13.05
C ASN A 106 26.22 -7.06 11.70
N VAL A 107 26.96 -7.99 11.09
CA VAL A 107 26.53 -8.66 9.85
C VAL A 107 25.19 -9.38 10.07
N LYS A 108 25.05 -10.16 11.14
CA LYS A 108 23.79 -10.84 11.51
C LYS A 108 22.65 -9.85 11.77
N ARG A 109 22.94 -8.69 12.36
CA ARG A 109 21.96 -7.61 12.58
C ARG A 109 21.49 -7.01 11.27
N ILE A 110 22.39 -6.68 10.34
CA ILE A 110 22.05 -6.13 9.03
C ILE A 110 21.17 -7.10 8.25
N SER A 111 21.54 -8.39 8.19
CA SER A 111 20.71 -9.40 7.52
C SER A 111 19.31 -9.53 8.13
N ARG A 112 19.15 -9.32 9.46
CA ARG A 112 17.82 -9.29 10.09
C ARG A 112 17.00 -8.06 9.65
N ILE A 113 17.60 -6.87 9.63
CA ILE A 113 16.92 -5.63 9.21
C ILE A 113 16.41 -5.75 7.77
N ILE A 114 17.24 -6.29 6.88
CA ILE A 114 16.89 -6.52 5.47
C ILE A 114 15.70 -7.48 5.34
N ARG A 115 15.69 -8.57 6.11
CA ARG A 115 14.55 -9.50 6.12
C ARG A 115 13.27 -8.82 6.63
N SER A 116 13.35 -8.04 7.71
CA SER A 116 12.19 -7.30 8.23
C SER A 116 11.61 -6.31 7.21
N LEU A 117 12.46 -5.65 6.41
CA LEU A 117 12.01 -4.78 5.34
C LEU A 117 11.26 -5.54 4.23
N LEU A 118 11.76 -6.73 3.86
CA LEU A 118 11.09 -7.60 2.89
C LEU A 118 9.74 -8.12 3.41
N ASP A 119 9.69 -8.52 4.68
CA ASP A 119 8.47 -9.02 5.31
C ASP A 119 7.40 -7.92 5.40
N PHE A 120 7.79 -6.69 5.72
CA PHE A 120 6.90 -5.52 5.73
C PHE A 120 6.25 -5.28 4.36
N ALA A 121 7.03 -5.42 3.28
CA ALA A 121 6.53 -5.19 1.92
C ALA A 121 5.63 -6.32 1.39
N ARG A 122 5.60 -7.49 2.04
CA ARG A 122 4.76 -8.65 1.65
C ARG A 122 3.41 -8.70 2.38
N HIS A 123 3.32 -8.11 3.57
CA HIS A 123 2.15 -8.21 4.45
C HIS A 123 1.30 -6.91 4.49
N ASN A 124 1.58 -5.94 3.62
CA ASN A 124 0.86 -4.66 3.48
C ASN A 124 0.55 -4.38 2.01
#